data_AF-A0A1C2D484-F1
#
_entry.id   AF-A0A1C2D484-F1
#
_cell.length_a   1.000
_cell.length_b   1.000
_cell.length_c   1.000
_cell.angle_alpha   90.00
_cell.angle_beta   90.00
_cell.angle_gamma   90.00
#
_symmetry.space_group_name_H-M   'P 1'
#
loop_
_entity.id
_entity.type
_entity.pdbx_description
1 polymer ?
#
loop_
_entity_poly.entity_id
_entity_poly.type
_entity_poly.pdbx_seq_one_letter_code
_entity_poly.pdbx_strand_id
1 'polypeptide(L)' 'MNADPVWRDTIMDYETKLAEEREYGEEKGILSATVNAIKKIIRRNRSYGVSDSKTLEDLTEDYHDSVSRDQIEQMMKEA' A
#
# COMPACT_ATOMS: atom_id res chain seq x y z
N MET A 1 37.52 -13.14 24.67
CA MET A 1 36.36 -12.57 23.95
C MET A 1 35.22 -13.57 24.05
N ASN A 2 34.44 -13.51 25.13
CA ASN A 2 33.13 -14.15 25.16
C ASN A 2 32.13 -13.00 25.03
N ALA A 3 31.70 -12.72 23.80
CA ALA A 3 30.43 -12.03 23.66
C ALA A 3 29.39 -13.05 24.13
N ASP A 4 28.85 -12.82 25.33
CA ASP A 4 27.84 -13.66 25.95
C ASP A 4 26.79 -14.05 24.89
N PRO A 5 26.59 -15.35 24.60
CA PRO A 5 25.65 -15.80 23.58
C PRO A 5 24.27 -15.19 23.76
N VAL A 6 23.85 -15.00 25.03
CA VAL A 6 22.56 -14.39 25.38
C VAL A 6 22.50 -12.92 24.93
N TRP A 7 23.61 -12.18 25.02
CA TRP A 7 23.68 -10.79 24.58
C TRP A 7 23.65 -10.66 23.07
N ARG A 8 24.26 -11.62 22.33
CA ARG A 8 24.15 -11.66 20.86
C ARG A 8 22.72 -11.95 20.41
N ASP A 9 22.07 -12.94 21.03
CA ASP A 9 20.68 -13.27 20.71
C ASP A 9 19.74 -12.10 21.01
N THR A 10 19.95 -11.41 22.15
CA THR A 10 19.17 -10.23 22.53
C THR A 10 19.31 -9.07 21.52
N ILE A 11 20.50 -8.84 20.97
CA ILE A 11 20.73 -7.80 19.95
C ILE A 11 20.04 -8.18 18.63
N MET A 12 20.18 -9.44 18.20
CA MET A 12 19.58 -9.93 16.97
C MET A 12 18.04 -9.84 17.01
N ASP A 13 17.43 -10.20 18.15
CA ASP A 13 15.98 -10.07 18.35
C ASP A 13 15.52 -8.60 18.26
N TYR A 14 16.31 -7.69 18.82
CA TYR A 14 16.01 -6.25 18.76
C TYR A 14 16.15 -5.68 17.35
N GLU A 15 17.21 -6.05 16.62
CA GLU A 15 17.42 -5.65 15.23
C GLU A 15 16.31 -6.20 14.31
N THR A 16 15.90 -7.45 14.53
CA THR A 16 14.79 -8.09 13.80
C THR A 16 13.49 -7.32 14.01
N LYS A 17 13.14 -7.02 15.26
CA LYS A 17 11.92 -6.25 15.56
C LYS A 17 11.94 -4.84 14.93
N LEU A 18 13.09 -4.17 14.94
CA LEU A 18 13.22 -2.86 14.29
C LEU A 18 13.08 -2.94 12.76
N ALA A 19 13.56 -4.03 12.14
CA ALA A 19 13.39 -4.26 10.71
C ALA A 19 11.91 -4.48 10.36
N GLU A 20 11.20 -5.32 11.12
CA GLU A 20 9.76 -5.56 10.96
C GLU A 20 8.94 -4.27 11.12
N GLU A 21 9.27 -3.43 12.11
CA GLU A 21 8.59 -2.15 12.32
C GLU A 21 8.81 -1.16 11.16
N ARG A 22 10.02 -1.16 10.58
CA ARG A 22 10.35 -0.33 9.40
C ARG A 22 9.61 -0.82 8.16
N GLU A 23 9.67 -2.11 7.89
CA GLU A 23 8.98 -2.74 6.75
C GLU A 23 7.48 -2.47 6.82
N TYR A 24 6.86 -2.68 7.99
CA TYR A 24 5.45 -2.35 8.21
C TYR A 24 5.14 -0.86 7.97
N GLY A 25 6.02 0.05 8.42
CA GLY A 25 5.89 1.48 8.16
C GLY A 25 5.97 1.83 6.67
N GLU A 26 6.89 1.21 5.94
CA GLU A 26 7.07 1.37 4.50
C GLU A 26 5.86 0.84 3.72
N GLU A 27 5.35 -0.35 4.06
CA GLU A 27 4.13 -0.91 3.47
C GLU A 27 2.92 0.01 3.66
N LYS A 28 2.74 0.56 4.86
CA LYS A 28 1.67 1.54 5.14
C LYS A 28 1.82 2.81 4.31
N GLY A 29 3.05 3.29 4.15
CA GLY A 29 3.36 4.44 3.31
C GLY A 29 3.02 4.19 1.84
N ILE A 30 3.42 3.04 1.30
CA ILE A 30 3.14 2.62 -0.08
C ILE A 30 1.64 2.48 -0.32
N LEU A 31 0.91 1.84 0.60
CA LEU A 31 -0.54 1.70 0.49
C LEU A 31 -1.25 3.05 0.47
N SER A 32 -0.86 3.98 1.36
CA SER A 32 -1.41 5.34 1.41
C SER A 32 -1.16 6.11 0.10
N ALA A 33 0.06 6.04 -0.44
CA ALA A 33 0.40 6.66 -1.72
C ALA A 33 -0.42 6.07 -2.88
N THR A 34 -0.60 4.74 -2.89
CA THR A 34 -1.39 4.02 -3.88
C THR A 34 -2.85 4.46 -3.87
N VAL A 35 -3.48 4.50 -2.69
CA VAL A 35 -4.87 4.96 -2.54
C VAL A 35 -5.04 6.40 -3.05
N ASN A 36 -4.10 7.29 -2.73
CA ASN A 36 -4.15 8.67 -3.19
C ASN A 36 -3.98 8.80 -4.72
N ALA A 37 -3.11 7.98 -5.32
CA ALA A 37 -2.93 7.93 -6.77
C ALA A 37 -4.22 7.47 -7.48
N ILE A 38 -4.84 6.39 -6.99
CA ILE A 38 -6.10 5.86 -7.51
C ILE A 38 -7.21 6.93 -7.45
N LYS A 39 -7.39 7.59 -6.30
CA LYS A 39 -8.38 8.68 -6.15
C LYS A 39 -8.13 9.83 -7.13
N LYS A 40 -6.87 10.15 -7.43
CA LYS A 40 -6.50 11.18 -8.41
C LYS A 40 -6.83 10.75 -9.85
N ILE A 41 -6.58 9.48 -10.19
CA ILE A 41 -6.93 8.92 -11.51
C ILE A 41 -8.45 8.97 -11.72
N ILE A 42 -9.24 8.53 -10.74
CA ILE A 42 -10.72 8.55 -10.81
C ILE A 42 -11.22 9.96 -11.15
N ARG A 43 -10.80 10.97 -10.37
CA ARG A 43 -11.22 12.38 -10.60
C ARG A 43 -10.80 12.89 -11.97
N ARG A 44 -9.58 12.57 -12.40
CA ARG A 44 -9.06 13.01 -13.70
C ARG A 44 -9.84 12.36 -14.86
N ASN A 45 -10.09 11.07 -14.79
CA ASN A 45 -10.84 10.33 -15.80
C ASN A 45 -12.27 10.88 -15.94
N ARG A 46 -12.94 11.15 -14.82
CA ARG A 46 -14.25 11.84 -14.82
C ARG A 46 -14.17 13.21 -15.48
N SER A 47 -13.14 14.00 -15.19
CA SER A 47 -12.95 15.32 -15.83
C SER A 47 -12.72 15.24 -17.34
N TYR A 48 -12.22 14.10 -17.83
CA TYR A 48 -12.03 13.83 -19.25
C TYR A 48 -13.24 13.13 -19.91
N GLY A 49 -14.31 12.87 -19.14
CA GLY A 49 -15.50 12.18 -19.63
C GLY A 49 -15.34 10.68 -19.84
N VAL A 50 -14.28 10.06 -19.27
CA VAL A 50 -14.11 8.60 -19.25
C VAL A 50 -15.16 8.00 -18.32
N SER A 51 -15.79 6.90 -18.73
CA SER A 51 -16.82 6.27 -17.91
C SER A 51 -16.24 5.67 -16.64
N ASP A 52 -17.04 5.69 -15.57
CA ASP A 52 -16.72 5.01 -14.32
C ASP A 52 -16.52 3.50 -14.55
N SER A 53 -17.29 2.87 -15.44
CA SER A 53 -17.11 1.45 -15.79
C SER A 53 -15.73 1.16 -16.36
N LYS A 54 -15.24 2.00 -17.28
CA LYS A 54 -13.92 1.81 -17.90
C LYS A 54 -12.81 2.10 -16.90
N THR A 55 -12.98 3.16 -16.12
CA THR A 55 -12.03 3.53 -15.06
C THR A 55 -11.90 2.42 -14.00
N LEU A 56 -13.01 1.77 -13.63
CA LEU A 56 -13.00 0.66 -12.70
C LEU A 56 -12.29 -0.57 -13.28
N GLU A 57 -12.54 -0.90 -14.54
CA GLU A 57 -11.86 -2.00 -15.24
C GLU A 57 -10.33 -1.76 -15.26
N ASP A 58 -9.91 -0.59 -15.75
CA ASP A 58 -8.48 -0.24 -15.87
C ASP A 58 -7.78 -0.24 -14.51
N LEU A 59 -8.39 0.36 -13.48
CA LEU A 59 -7.80 0.38 -12.14
C LEU A 59 -7.78 -0.99 -11.48
N THR A 60 -8.76 -1.85 -11.76
CA THR A 60 -8.76 -3.23 -11.24
C THR A 60 -7.63 -4.03 -11.86
N GLU A 61 -7.34 -3.84 -13.15
CA GLU A 61 -6.22 -4.50 -13.83
C GLU A 61 -4.86 -3.96 -13.32
N ASP A 62 -4.68 -2.63 -13.33
CA ASP A 62 -3.42 -1.97 -12.98
C ASP A 62 -3.00 -2.17 -11.51
N TYR A 63 -3.97 -2.32 -10.59
CA TYR A 63 -3.73 -2.37 -9.15
C TYR A 63 -4.17 -3.68 -8.49
N HIS A 64 -4.45 -4.75 -9.24
CA HIS A 64 -4.97 -6.02 -8.69
C HIS A 64 -4.13 -6.61 -7.54
N ASP A 65 -2.82 -6.44 -7.58
CA ASP A 65 -1.89 -6.94 -6.55
C ASP A 65 -1.93 -6.14 -5.24
N SER A 66 -2.42 -4.90 -5.28
CA SER A 66 -2.35 -3.96 -4.15
C SER A 66 -3.71 -3.57 -3.58
N VAL A 67 -4.76 -3.51 -4.42
CA VAL A 67 -6.08 -3.02 -4.05
C VAL A 67 -7.15 -3.85 -4.72
N SER A 68 -8.11 -4.34 -3.94
CA SER A 68 -9.24 -5.10 -4.48
C SER A 68 -10.21 -4.22 -5.27
N ARG A 69 -10.93 -4.82 -6.22
CA ARG A 69 -11.99 -4.16 -6.99
C ARG A 69 -13.00 -3.43 -6.11
N ASP A 70 -13.44 -4.06 -5.01
CA ASP A 70 -14.42 -3.47 -4.08
C ASP A 70 -13.89 -2.20 -3.38
N GLN A 71 -12.59 -2.19 -3.04
CA GLN A 71 -11.96 -0.98 -2.49
C GLN A 71 -11.89 0.13 -3.54
N ILE A 72 -11.62 -0.19 -4.81
CA ILE A 72 -11.63 0.79 -5.91
C ILE A 72 -13.05 1.34 -6.11
N GLU A 73 -14.07 0.48 -6.14
CA GLU A 73 -15.48 0.93 -6.21
C GLU A 73 -15.84 1.86 -5.04
N GLN A 74 -15.39 1.55 -3.83
CA GLN A 74 -15.60 2.40 -2.66
C GLN A 74 -14.90 3.76 -2.82
N MET A 75 -13.65 3.77 -3.29
CA MET A 75 -12.93 5.01 -3.58
C MET A 75 -13.65 5.85 -4.65
N MET A 76 -14.25 5.23 -5.66
CA MET A 76 -15.02 5.92 -6.70
C MET A 76 -16.29 6.59 -6.16
N LYS A 77 -16.96 5.98 -5.17
CA LYS A 77 -18.12 6.58 -4.49
C LYS A 77 -17.75 7.81 -3.67
N GLU A 78 -16.52 7.84 -3.15
CA GLU A 78 -15.99 8.93 -2.31
C GLU A 78 -15.28 10.05 -3.10
N ALA A 79 -14.97 9.84 -4.38
CA ALA A 79 -14.04 10.65 -5.16
C ALA A 79 -14.63 11.92 -5.78
#